data_AF-A0A9Q1DWL0-F1
#
_entry.id   AF-A0A9Q1DWL0-F1
#
_cell.length_a   1.000
_cell.length_b   1.000
_cell.length_c   1.000
_cell.angle_alpha   90.00
_cell.angle_beta   90.00
_cell.angle_gamma   90.00
#
_symmetry.space_group_name_H-M   'P 1'
#
loop_
_entity.id
_entity.type
_entity.pdbx_description
1 polymer ?
#
loop_
_entity_poly.entity_id
_entity_poly.type
_entity_poly.pdbx_seq_one_letter_code
_entity_poly.pdbx_strand_id
1 'polypeptide(L)'
;MPFRCAVCVIDCFFFHGIKAILQLGLAVLEANTTALCASADEGHALIILTSFLDQVKNDEGPVLRSEGEAGSEGTQISDLISNAYEKFGDLTVQQVERMRCRHRIQVLQTHENTAKENTLRVVTPDVSLSPEDLADVYDLFKTEYFMNLYWGGSQGGPLRHHDPGRPYTEQYQLDRTQFKSLYQLLAPWLCGTHTHTVANRTFSLLSPNTDSLLNFRQLARWLGD
;
A
#
# COMPACT_ATOMS: atom_id res chain seq x y z
N MET A 1 -3.63 8.68 19.59
CA MET A 1 -2.86 8.20 20.75
C MET A 1 -1.86 9.25 21.19
N PRO A 2 -1.80 9.61 22.49
CA PRO A 2 -0.80 10.52 23.03
C PRO A 2 0.64 9.99 22.88
N PHE A 3 1.58 10.91 22.63
CA PHE A 3 3.00 10.57 22.35
C PHE A 3 3.64 9.71 23.45
N ARG A 4 3.40 10.02 24.73
CA ARG A 4 3.97 9.27 25.86
C ARG A 4 3.50 7.82 25.89
N CYS A 5 2.23 7.57 25.56
CA CYS A 5 1.68 6.22 25.46
C CYS A 5 2.32 5.47 24.28
N ALA A 6 2.51 6.14 23.15
CA ALA A 6 3.13 5.55 21.98
C ALA A 6 4.58 5.10 22.25
N VAL A 7 5.36 5.85 23.05
CA VAL A 7 6.72 5.45 23.45
C VAL A 7 6.70 4.12 24.21
N CYS A 8 5.79 3.95 25.17
CA CYS A 8 5.65 2.68 25.91
C CYS A 8 5.33 1.50 24.98
N VAL A 9 4.48 1.71 23.98
CA VAL A 9 4.16 0.69 22.97
C VAL A 9 5.39 0.34 22.12
N ILE A 10 6.19 1.34 21.77
CA ILE A 10 7.44 1.16 21.02
C ILE A 10 8.48 0.36 21.84
N ASP A 11 8.56 0.57 23.15
CA ASP A 11 9.42 -0.25 24.02
C ASP A 11 9.02 -1.72 23.98
N CYS A 12 7.71 -2.01 24.05
CA CYS A 12 7.19 -3.36 23.89
C CYS A 12 7.50 -3.94 22.50
N PHE A 13 7.42 -3.13 21.44
CA PHE A 13 7.78 -3.53 20.09
C PHE A 13 9.26 -3.87 19.95
N PHE A 14 10.16 -3.10 20.56
CA PHE A 14 11.59 -3.41 20.48
C PHE A 14 11.97 -4.72 21.20
N PHE A 15 11.24 -5.08 22.25
CA PHE A 15 11.50 -6.31 22.99
C PHE A 15 10.81 -7.55 22.39
N HIS A 16 9.54 -7.45 22.00
CA HIS A 16 8.72 -8.59 21.52
C HIS A 16 8.42 -8.56 20.02
N GLY A 17 8.91 -7.55 19.30
CA GLY A 17 8.67 -7.35 17.88
C GLY A 17 7.21 -7.05 17.55
N ILE A 18 6.83 -7.36 16.31
CA ILE A 18 5.49 -7.10 15.77
C ILE A 18 4.36 -7.83 16.52
N LYS A 19 4.67 -8.88 17.29
CA LYS A 19 3.70 -9.57 18.14
C LYS A 19 3.06 -8.60 19.15
N ALA A 20 3.87 -7.73 19.79
CA ALA A 20 3.35 -6.78 20.78
C ALA A 20 2.32 -5.82 20.19
N ILE A 21 2.58 -5.30 18.98
CA ILE A 21 1.64 -4.40 18.28
C ILE A 21 0.34 -5.12 17.95
N LEU A 22 0.43 -6.38 17.51
CA LEU A 22 -0.77 -7.18 17.18
C LEU A 22 -1.59 -7.49 18.44
N GLN A 23 -0.95 -7.89 19.55
CA GLN A 23 -1.62 -8.12 20.82
C GLN A 23 -2.31 -6.86 21.34
N LEU A 24 -1.63 -5.71 21.28
CA LEU A 24 -2.20 -4.44 21.66
C LEU A 24 -3.40 -4.08 20.76
N GLY A 25 -3.27 -4.24 19.45
CA GLY A 25 -4.36 -4.01 18.50
C GLY A 25 -5.58 -4.88 18.80
N LEU A 26 -5.38 -6.16 19.13
CA LEU A 26 -6.46 -7.06 19.53
C LEU A 26 -7.13 -6.62 20.83
N ALA A 27 -6.36 -6.19 21.83
CA ALA A 27 -6.91 -5.67 23.08
C ALA A 27 -7.72 -4.38 22.87
N VAL A 28 -7.26 -3.49 21.98
CA VAL A 28 -8.00 -2.27 21.60
C VAL A 28 -9.31 -2.64 20.90
N LEU A 29 -9.29 -3.59 19.95
CA LEU A 29 -10.50 -4.08 19.28
C LEU A 29 -11.47 -4.70 20.28
N GLU A 30 -10.96 -5.54 21.18
CA GLU A 30 -11.79 -6.21 22.18
C GLU A 30 -12.46 -5.22 23.14
N ALA A 31 -11.71 -4.22 23.63
CA ALA A 31 -12.22 -3.16 24.49
C ALA A 31 -13.36 -2.36 23.83
N ASN A 32 -13.37 -2.27 22.50
CA ASN A 32 -14.37 -1.53 21.74
C ASN A 32 -15.39 -2.43 21.02
N THR A 33 -15.43 -3.74 21.32
CA THR A 33 -16.24 -4.72 20.57
C THR A 33 -17.71 -4.29 20.44
N THR A 34 -18.34 -3.86 21.54
CA THR A 34 -19.76 -3.47 21.55
C THR A 34 -20.04 -2.25 20.68
N ALA A 35 -19.18 -1.24 20.75
CA ALA A 35 -19.29 -0.04 19.93
C ALA A 35 -19.02 -0.34 18.45
N LEU A 36 -18.03 -1.20 18.15
CA LEU A 36 -17.71 -1.64 16.79
C LEU A 36 -18.85 -2.47 16.18
N CYS A 37 -19.47 -3.36 16.94
CA CYS A 37 -20.64 -4.12 16.47
C CYS A 37 -21.85 -3.22 16.17
N ALA A 38 -21.95 -2.05 16.82
CA ALA A 38 -23.00 -1.07 16.57
C ALA A 38 -22.62 -0.03 15.49
N SER A 39 -21.41 -0.11 14.93
CA SER A 39 -20.97 0.84 13.89
C SER A 39 -21.73 0.63 12.57
N ALA A 40 -21.99 1.72 11.86
CA ALA A 40 -22.79 1.71 10.64
C ALA A 40 -21.93 1.46 9.39
N ASP A 41 -20.70 1.97 9.40
CA ASP A 41 -19.73 1.86 8.32
C ASP A 41 -18.30 1.86 8.88
N GLU A 42 -17.34 1.64 7.99
CA GLU A 42 -15.90 1.63 8.31
C GLU A 42 -15.41 2.98 8.85
N GLY A 43 -15.97 4.10 8.37
CA GLY A 43 -15.61 5.44 8.84
C GLY A 43 -15.96 5.66 10.30
N HIS A 44 -17.16 5.23 10.71
CA HIS A 44 -17.60 5.28 12.09
C HIS A 44 -16.75 4.37 12.99
N ALA A 45 -16.41 3.15 12.53
CA ALA A 45 -15.52 2.26 13.26
C ALA A 45 -14.13 2.88 13.49
N LEU A 46 -13.58 3.56 12.48
CA LEU A 46 -12.30 4.28 12.62
C LEU A 46 -12.39 5.43 13.62
N ILE A 47 -13.50 6.17 13.65
CA ILE A 47 -13.71 7.25 14.63
C ILE A 47 -13.77 6.69 16.06
N ILE A 48 -14.45 5.56 16.27
CA ILE A 48 -14.50 4.89 17.58
C ILE A 48 -13.09 4.52 18.05
N LEU A 49 -12.32 3.83 17.19
CA LEU A 49 -10.97 3.38 17.54
C LEU A 49 -10.00 4.55 17.77
N THR A 50 -10.06 5.59 16.94
CA THR A 50 -9.20 6.77 17.08
C THR A 50 -9.52 7.52 18.37
N SER A 51 -10.80 7.73 18.66
CA SER A 51 -11.27 8.36 19.91
C SER A 51 -10.83 7.57 21.14
N PHE A 52 -10.96 6.24 21.12
CA PHE A 52 -10.48 5.39 22.22
C PHE A 52 -8.98 5.56 22.43
N LEU A 53 -8.17 5.48 21.36
CA LEU A 53 -6.72 5.61 21.44
C LEU A 53 -6.27 7.00 21.91
N ASP A 54 -7.03 8.05 21.61
CA ASP A 54 -6.76 9.42 22.06
C ASP A 54 -7.02 9.62 23.56
N GLN A 55 -7.92 8.83 24.14
CA GLN A 55 -8.26 8.87 25.56
C GLN A 55 -7.33 8.03 26.45
N VAL A 56 -6.41 7.25 25.87
CA VAL A 56 -5.44 6.44 26.63
C VAL A 56 -4.43 7.34 27.33
N LYS A 57 -4.32 7.23 28.66
CA LYS A 57 -3.46 8.07 29.50
C LYS A 57 -2.19 7.33 29.95
N ASN A 58 -1.20 8.11 30.36
CA ASN A 58 0.04 7.62 30.97
C ASN A 58 0.37 8.54 32.16
N ASP A 59 -0.20 8.21 33.33
CA ASP A 59 0.06 8.95 34.57
C ASP A 59 1.32 8.43 35.29
N GLU A 60 2.49 8.69 34.70
CA GLU A 60 3.76 8.61 35.42
C GLU A 60 4.05 9.99 36.06
N GLY A 61 3.34 10.30 37.14
CA GLY A 61 3.56 11.47 38.00
C GLY A 61 3.87 11.04 39.44
N PRO A 62 4.75 11.75 40.19
CA PRO A 62 5.22 11.30 41.49
C PRO A 62 4.09 11.24 42.51
N VAL A 63 4.24 10.29 43.46
CA VAL A 63 3.38 9.99 44.60
C VAL A 63 2.99 11.24 45.40
N LEU A 64 1.94 11.93 44.98
CA LEU A 64 1.13 12.83 45.79
C LEU A 64 -0.32 12.60 45.38
N ARG A 65 -0.90 11.50 45.89
CA ARG A 65 -2.35 11.33 45.88
C ARG A 65 -2.92 12.38 46.84
N SER A 66 -3.21 13.57 46.33
CA SER A 66 -4.23 14.40 46.94
C SER A 66 -5.55 13.63 46.83
N GLU A 67 -6.07 13.23 47.98
CA GLU A 67 -7.42 12.70 48.11
C GLU A 67 -8.40 13.74 47.55
N GLY A 68 -9.07 13.38 46.45
CA GLY A 68 -10.17 14.18 45.92
C GLY A 68 -10.01 14.57 44.46
N GLU A 69 -10.12 13.59 43.57
CA GLU A 69 -10.77 13.77 42.26
C GLU A 69 -11.16 12.38 41.74
N ALA A 70 -12.37 11.97 42.09
CA ALA A 70 -13.02 10.81 41.49
C ALA A 70 -13.35 11.13 40.03
N GLY A 71 -12.90 10.26 39.11
CA GLY A 71 -13.43 10.20 37.74
C GLY A 71 -12.48 10.74 36.68
N SER A 72 -11.51 9.91 36.27
CA SER A 72 -10.98 10.00 34.91
C SER A 72 -11.23 8.66 34.23
N GLU A 73 -12.29 8.60 33.43
CA GLU A 73 -12.75 7.45 32.61
C GLU A 73 -11.77 7.04 31.48
N GLY A 74 -10.48 7.39 31.60
CA GLY A 74 -9.46 7.04 30.61
C GLY A 74 -8.74 5.75 30.99
N THR A 75 -8.59 4.83 30.04
CA THR A 75 -7.78 3.61 30.21
C THR A 75 -6.29 3.99 30.33
N GLN A 76 -5.60 3.51 31.37
CA GLN A 76 -4.15 3.69 31.48
C GLN A 76 -3.42 2.81 30.46
N ILE A 77 -2.32 3.30 29.91
CA ILE A 77 -1.50 2.55 28.95
C ILE A 77 -0.92 1.27 29.57
N SER A 78 -0.52 1.32 30.85
CA SER A 78 -0.03 0.14 31.59
C SER A 78 -1.07 -0.96 31.65
N ASP A 79 -2.33 -0.59 31.89
CA ASP A 79 -3.44 -1.53 32.02
C ASP A 79 -3.79 -2.12 30.66
N LEU A 80 -3.78 -1.29 29.61
CA LEU A 80 -4.01 -1.73 28.23
C LEU A 80 -2.92 -2.70 27.76
N ILE A 81 -1.64 -2.41 28.06
CA ILE A 81 -0.52 -3.31 27.76
C ILE A 81 -0.64 -4.61 28.56
N SER A 82 -0.94 -4.53 29.86
CA SER A 82 -1.08 -5.72 30.72
C SER A 82 -2.21 -6.62 30.24
N ASN A 83 -3.36 -6.03 29.92
CA ASN A 83 -4.52 -6.73 29.35
C ASN A 83 -4.17 -7.39 28.00
N ALA A 84 -3.41 -6.71 27.14
CA ALA A 84 -2.95 -7.29 25.88
C ALA A 84 -2.07 -8.54 26.08
N TYR A 85 -1.16 -8.51 27.07
CA TYR A 85 -0.32 -9.67 27.39
C TYR A 85 -1.08 -10.80 28.09
N GLU A 86 -2.06 -10.48 28.93
CA GLU A 86 -2.86 -11.47 29.65
C GLU A 86 -3.79 -12.23 28.70
N LYS A 87 -4.54 -11.51 27.87
CA LYS A 87 -5.57 -12.11 27.01
C LYS A 87 -5.05 -12.69 25.70
N PHE A 88 -4.01 -12.08 25.13
CA PHE A 88 -3.46 -12.48 23.82
C PHE A 88 -2.03 -13.00 23.93
N GLY A 89 -1.59 -13.39 25.13
CA GLY A 89 -0.24 -13.90 25.41
C GLY A 89 0.12 -15.17 24.64
N ASP A 90 -0.88 -16.01 24.38
CA ASP A 90 -0.81 -17.28 23.65
C ASP A 90 -0.49 -17.13 22.16
N LEU A 91 -0.66 -15.94 21.59
CA LEU A 91 -0.34 -15.65 20.21
C LEU A 91 1.14 -15.91 19.91
N THR A 92 1.44 -16.86 19.03
CA THR A 92 2.82 -17.20 18.67
C THR A 92 3.27 -16.50 17.40
N VAL A 93 4.58 -16.25 17.28
CA VAL A 93 5.17 -15.73 16.04
C VAL A 93 4.87 -16.64 14.84
N GLN A 94 4.83 -17.96 15.06
CA GLN A 94 4.50 -18.94 14.03
C GLN A 94 3.06 -18.78 13.50
N GLN A 95 2.08 -18.51 14.37
CA GLN A 95 0.70 -18.23 13.94
C GLN A 95 0.61 -16.95 13.14
N VAL A 96 1.31 -15.88 13.57
CA VAL A 96 1.37 -14.62 12.83
C VAL A 96 1.96 -14.83 11.43
N GLU A 97 3.06 -15.56 11.33
CA GLU A 97 3.71 -15.82 10.04
C GLU A 97 2.85 -16.72 9.13
N ARG A 98 2.18 -17.73 9.70
CA ARG A 98 1.21 -18.55 8.95
C ARG A 98 0.09 -17.69 8.36
N MET A 99 -0.43 -16.73 9.14
CA MET A 99 -1.48 -15.82 8.68
C MET A 99 -0.96 -14.86 7.60
N ARG A 100 0.28 -14.37 7.73
CA ARG A 100 0.92 -13.59 6.67
C ARG A 100 1.05 -14.37 5.39
N CYS A 101 1.61 -15.57 5.43
CA CYS A 101 1.73 -16.45 4.26
C CYS A 101 0.36 -16.71 3.61
N ARG A 102 -0.67 -16.98 4.42
CA ARG A 102 -2.02 -17.28 3.91
C ARG A 102 -2.63 -16.11 3.14
N HIS A 103 -2.47 -14.88 3.60
CA HIS A 103 -3.14 -13.71 2.99
C HIS A 103 -2.20 -12.86 2.12
N ARG A 104 -0.91 -13.18 2.04
CA ARG A 104 0.08 -12.37 1.33
C ARG A 104 -0.33 -12.06 -0.11
N ILE A 105 -0.75 -13.07 -0.87
CA ILE A 105 -1.14 -12.88 -2.28
C ILE A 105 -2.36 -11.98 -2.39
N GLN A 106 -3.38 -12.19 -1.54
CA GLN A 106 -4.59 -11.37 -1.54
C GLN A 106 -4.27 -9.91 -1.18
N VAL A 107 -3.46 -9.66 -0.16
CA VAL A 107 -3.04 -8.31 0.22
C VAL A 107 -2.29 -7.67 -0.94
N LEU A 108 -1.33 -8.36 -1.55
CA LEU A 108 -0.60 -7.85 -2.71
C LEU A 108 -1.57 -7.49 -3.86
N GLN A 109 -2.52 -8.35 -4.18
CA GLN A 109 -3.54 -8.06 -5.21
C GLN A 109 -4.37 -6.83 -4.87
N THR A 110 -4.81 -6.67 -3.63
CA THR A 110 -5.54 -5.47 -3.21
C THR A 110 -4.71 -4.21 -3.39
N HIS A 111 -3.44 -4.22 -2.98
CA HIS A 111 -2.53 -3.09 -3.17
C HIS A 111 -2.33 -2.77 -4.65
N GLU A 112 -2.14 -3.78 -5.49
CA GLU A 112 -1.95 -3.62 -6.94
C GLU A 112 -3.22 -3.06 -7.62
N ASN A 113 -4.40 -3.49 -7.18
CA ASN A 113 -5.68 -2.97 -7.65
C ASN A 113 -5.88 -1.51 -7.23
N THR A 114 -5.60 -1.18 -5.96
CA THR A 114 -5.66 0.22 -5.50
C THR A 114 -4.67 1.12 -6.26
N ALA A 115 -3.48 0.63 -6.59
CA ALA A 115 -2.52 1.36 -7.42
C ALA A 115 -3.03 1.56 -8.86
N LYS A 116 -3.65 0.53 -9.46
CA LYS A 116 -4.32 0.63 -10.76
C LYS A 116 -5.40 1.71 -10.75
N GLU A 117 -6.37 1.61 -9.84
CA GLU A 117 -7.48 2.57 -9.73
C GLU A 117 -7.00 4.00 -9.55
N ASN A 118 -5.99 4.21 -8.69
CA ASN A 118 -5.40 5.53 -8.51
C ASN A 118 -4.68 6.04 -9.76
N THR A 119 -3.97 5.17 -10.49
CA THR A 119 -3.32 5.56 -11.75
C THR A 119 -4.35 5.95 -12.79
N LEU A 120 -5.39 5.12 -12.99
CA LEU A 120 -6.46 5.37 -13.95
C LEU A 120 -7.14 6.70 -13.64
N ARG A 121 -7.57 6.92 -12.39
CA ARG A 121 -8.21 8.17 -11.95
C ARG A 121 -7.42 9.43 -12.29
N VAL A 122 -6.09 9.36 -12.25
CA VAL A 122 -5.19 10.50 -12.46
C VAL A 122 -4.83 10.67 -13.96
N VAL A 123 -5.06 9.66 -14.79
CA VAL A 123 -4.79 9.69 -16.24
C VAL A 123 -6.06 9.90 -17.08
N THR A 124 -7.23 9.41 -16.64
CA THR A 124 -8.50 9.56 -17.35
C THR A 124 -8.79 10.98 -17.85
N PRO A 125 -8.54 12.06 -17.09
CA PRO A 125 -8.80 13.42 -17.58
C PRO A 125 -7.92 13.88 -18.75
N ASP A 126 -6.79 13.21 -18.98
CA ASP A 126 -5.78 13.61 -19.97
C ASP A 126 -5.95 12.90 -21.32
N VAL A 127 -6.90 11.97 -21.45
CA VAL A 127 -7.02 11.07 -22.60
C VAL A 127 -8.46 10.93 -23.05
N SER A 128 -8.67 10.67 -24.34
CA SER A 128 -10.01 10.47 -24.92
C SER A 128 -10.52 9.02 -24.86
N LEU A 129 -9.73 8.09 -24.29
CA LEU A 129 -10.12 6.67 -24.16
C LEU A 129 -11.26 6.49 -23.17
N SER A 130 -12.08 5.46 -23.41
CA SER A 130 -13.05 5.00 -22.42
C SER A 130 -12.33 4.48 -21.16
N PRO A 131 -12.94 4.56 -19.97
CA PRO A 131 -12.33 4.06 -18.74
C PRO A 131 -12.06 2.55 -18.78
N GLU A 132 -12.88 1.79 -19.52
CA GLU A 132 -12.72 0.36 -19.73
C GLU A 132 -11.48 0.08 -20.59
N ASP A 133 -11.35 0.73 -21.75
CA ASP A 133 -10.18 0.56 -22.63
C ASP A 133 -8.88 0.99 -21.93
N LEU A 134 -8.93 2.09 -21.16
CA LEU A 134 -7.77 2.57 -20.41
C LEU A 134 -7.33 1.55 -19.34
N ALA A 135 -8.28 0.87 -18.70
CA ALA A 135 -8.00 -0.19 -17.73
C ALA A 135 -7.37 -1.42 -18.39
N ASP A 136 -7.82 -1.80 -19.58
CA ASP A 136 -7.25 -2.92 -20.36
C ASP A 136 -5.83 -2.61 -20.85
N VAL A 137 -5.60 -1.39 -21.36
CA VAL A 137 -4.27 -0.92 -21.74
C VAL A 137 -3.32 -0.92 -20.53
N TYR A 138 -3.80 -0.55 -19.35
CA TYR A 138 -3.01 -0.61 -18.12
C TYR A 138 -2.60 -2.04 -17.77
N ASP A 139 -3.51 -3.01 -17.91
CA ASP A 139 -3.21 -4.42 -17.63
C ASP A 139 -2.19 -4.99 -18.63
N LEU A 140 -2.28 -4.62 -19.91
CA LEU A 140 -1.28 -4.98 -20.92
C LEU A 140 0.08 -4.35 -20.61
N PHE A 141 0.10 -3.06 -20.27
CA PHE A 141 1.30 -2.34 -19.86
C PHE A 141 1.98 -3.00 -18.66
N LYS A 142 1.21 -3.36 -17.62
CA LYS A 142 1.72 -4.07 -16.45
C LYS A 142 2.22 -5.48 -16.77
N THR A 143 1.51 -6.18 -17.65
CA THR A 143 1.90 -7.53 -18.07
C THR A 143 3.27 -7.49 -18.76
N GLU A 144 3.50 -6.53 -19.66
CA GLU A 144 4.78 -6.33 -20.35
C GLU A 144 5.90 -5.91 -19.40
N TYR A 145 5.58 -5.07 -18.41
CA TYR A 145 6.50 -4.72 -17.33
C TYR A 145 7.01 -5.99 -16.61
N PHE A 146 6.08 -6.82 -16.12
CA PHE A 146 6.44 -8.02 -15.36
C PHE A 146 7.04 -9.14 -16.21
N MET A 147 6.60 -9.30 -17.45
CA MET A 147 7.10 -10.35 -18.33
C MET A 147 8.60 -10.23 -18.56
N ASN A 148 9.08 -9.03 -18.90
CA ASN A 148 10.51 -8.82 -19.08
C ASN A 148 11.27 -8.75 -17.75
N LEU A 149 10.62 -8.34 -16.65
CA LEU A 149 11.25 -8.32 -15.32
C LEU A 149 11.61 -9.72 -14.81
N TYR A 150 10.76 -10.72 -15.07
CA TYR A 150 10.97 -12.09 -14.57
C TYR A 150 11.49 -13.05 -15.64
N TRP A 151 11.20 -12.81 -16.92
CA TRP A 151 11.48 -13.74 -18.03
C TRP A 151 12.26 -13.10 -19.19
N GLY A 152 12.66 -11.83 -19.09
CA GLY A 152 13.42 -11.12 -20.14
C GLY A 152 14.91 -11.46 -20.15
N GLY A 153 15.43 -11.86 -21.32
CA GLY A 153 16.81 -12.34 -21.50
C GLY A 153 17.90 -11.27 -21.64
N SER A 154 17.71 -10.03 -21.20
CA SER A 154 18.74 -8.98 -21.28
C SER A 154 18.93 -8.26 -19.94
N GLN A 155 20.09 -8.52 -19.35
CA GLN A 155 20.77 -7.71 -18.32
C GLN A 155 19.87 -7.10 -17.26
N GLY A 156 19.65 -7.88 -16.20
CA GLY A 156 19.25 -7.37 -14.91
C GLY A 156 20.21 -6.26 -14.46
N GLY A 157 19.80 -5.01 -14.66
CA GLY A 157 20.08 -3.98 -13.68
C GLY A 157 19.41 -4.37 -12.36
N PRO A 158 19.88 -3.85 -11.21
CA PRO A 158 19.15 -4.05 -9.96
C PRO A 158 17.70 -3.68 -10.26
N LEU A 159 16.76 -4.59 -9.96
CA LEU A 159 15.32 -4.32 -9.89
C LEU A 159 15.21 -2.84 -9.55
N ARG A 160 14.79 -1.97 -10.49
CA ARG A 160 14.56 -0.57 -10.13
C ARG A 160 13.53 -0.67 -9.04
N HIS A 161 13.99 -0.56 -7.80
CA HIS A 161 13.25 -1.05 -6.66
C HIS A 161 11.92 -0.35 -6.75
N HIS A 162 10.83 -1.13 -6.71
CA HIS A 162 9.49 -0.56 -6.66
C HIS A 162 9.51 0.46 -5.53
N ASP A 163 9.54 1.74 -5.89
CA ASP A 163 9.71 2.84 -4.97
C ASP A 163 8.32 3.30 -4.56
N PRO A 164 7.85 2.92 -3.36
CA PRO A 164 6.48 3.21 -2.95
C PRO A 164 6.24 4.71 -2.76
N GLY A 165 7.31 5.52 -2.68
CA GLY A 165 7.23 6.97 -2.55
C GLY A 165 6.95 7.70 -3.87
N ARG A 166 6.99 7.01 -5.01
CA ARG A 166 6.72 7.62 -6.32
C ARG A 166 5.23 7.84 -6.56
N PRO A 167 4.86 8.85 -7.36
CA PRO A 167 3.49 8.99 -7.87
C PRO A 167 3.03 7.70 -8.55
N TYR A 168 1.75 7.35 -8.42
CA TYR A 168 1.18 6.10 -8.97
C TYR A 168 1.50 5.90 -10.45
N THR A 169 1.47 6.97 -11.25
CA THR A 169 1.78 6.91 -12.69
C THR A 169 3.24 6.59 -13.01
N GLU A 170 4.15 6.74 -12.05
CA GLU A 170 5.60 6.53 -12.21
C GLU A 170 6.10 5.25 -11.53
N GLN A 171 5.22 4.51 -10.85
CA GLN A 171 5.58 3.26 -10.15
C GLN A 171 6.07 2.18 -11.12
N TYR A 172 5.50 2.16 -12.33
CA TYR A 172 5.86 1.22 -13.39
C TYR A 172 6.32 1.99 -14.62
N GLN A 173 7.47 1.60 -15.15
CA GLN A 173 8.07 2.24 -16.30
C GLN A 173 8.63 1.16 -17.23
N LEU A 174 8.33 1.28 -18.52
CA LEU A 174 8.81 0.36 -19.54
C LEU A 174 10.08 0.89 -20.17
N ASP A 175 11.02 -0.01 -20.41
CA ASP A 175 12.17 0.25 -21.26
C ASP A 175 11.81 0.12 -22.75
N ARG A 176 12.81 0.39 -23.59
CA ARG A 176 12.70 0.29 -25.05
C ARG A 176 12.33 -1.12 -25.54
N THR A 177 12.70 -2.17 -24.82
CA THR A 177 12.46 -3.56 -25.23
C THR A 177 11.02 -3.95 -24.91
N GLN A 178 10.56 -3.63 -23.69
CA GLN A 178 9.20 -3.83 -23.23
C GLN A 178 8.20 -3.05 -24.09
N PHE A 179 8.48 -1.78 -24.39
CA PHE A 179 7.60 -0.99 -25.23
C PHE A 179 7.44 -1.56 -26.64
N LYS A 180 8.47 -2.20 -27.21
CA LYS A 180 8.35 -2.82 -28.54
C LYS A 180 7.34 -3.97 -28.55
N SER A 181 7.37 -4.80 -27.52
CA SER A 181 6.41 -5.91 -27.38
C SER A 181 4.99 -5.35 -27.25
N LEU A 182 4.82 -4.37 -26.35
CA LEU A 182 3.54 -3.68 -26.18
C LEU A 182 3.05 -3.00 -27.47
N TYR A 183 3.94 -2.35 -28.21
CA TYR A 183 3.63 -1.70 -29.48
C TYR A 183 3.13 -2.70 -30.52
N GLN A 184 3.67 -3.92 -30.58
CA GLN A 184 3.18 -4.95 -31.50
C GLN A 184 1.78 -5.43 -31.16
N LEU A 185 1.39 -5.39 -29.89
CA LEU A 185 0.04 -5.74 -29.43
C LEU A 185 -0.97 -4.62 -29.68
N LEU A 186 -0.55 -3.36 -29.51
CA LEU A 186 -1.45 -2.20 -29.55
C LEU A 186 -1.50 -1.50 -30.91
N ALA A 187 -0.48 -1.64 -31.76
CA ALA A 187 -0.43 -0.88 -33.01
C ALA A 187 -1.57 -1.28 -33.96
N PRO A 188 -2.38 -0.32 -34.45
CA PRO A 188 -3.49 -0.60 -35.37
C PRO A 188 -3.00 -1.13 -36.72
N TRP A 189 -1.74 -0.86 -37.08
CA TRP A 189 -1.08 -1.38 -38.26
C TRP A 189 0.36 -1.79 -37.95
N LEU A 190 0.69 -3.06 -38.21
CA LEU A 190 2.06 -3.53 -38.18
C LEU A 190 2.74 -3.21 -39.51
N CYS A 191 3.83 -2.45 -39.48
CA CYS A 191 4.60 -2.08 -40.68
C CYS A 191 5.58 -3.19 -41.12
N GLY A 192 5.18 -4.46 -41.07
CA GLY A 192 6.01 -5.60 -41.46
C GLY A 192 7.43 -5.55 -40.87
N THR A 193 8.44 -5.52 -41.74
CA THR A 193 9.87 -5.45 -41.37
C THR A 193 10.27 -4.14 -40.67
N HIS A 194 9.50 -3.06 -40.85
CA HIS A 194 9.77 -1.76 -40.25
C HIS A 194 9.12 -1.55 -38.88
N THR A 195 8.27 -2.48 -38.43
CA THR A 195 7.54 -2.38 -37.15
C THR A 195 8.46 -2.04 -35.98
N HIS A 196 9.60 -2.72 -35.85
CA HIS A 196 10.58 -2.45 -34.79
C HIS A 196 11.25 -1.06 -34.93
N THR A 197 11.43 -0.58 -36.16
CA THR A 197 12.01 0.74 -36.43
C THR A 197 11.03 1.84 -36.04
N VAL A 198 9.76 1.67 -36.38
CA VAL A 198 8.69 2.61 -35.98
C VAL A 198 8.53 2.61 -34.47
N ALA A 199 8.42 1.45 -33.83
CA ALA A 199 8.33 1.34 -32.37
C ALA A 199 9.49 2.05 -31.65
N ASN A 200 10.73 1.89 -32.12
CA ASN A 200 11.89 2.61 -31.57
C ASN A 200 11.78 4.14 -31.69
N ARG A 201 11.29 4.63 -32.84
CA ARG A 201 11.11 6.06 -33.09
C ARG A 201 9.98 6.61 -32.22
N THR A 202 8.85 5.90 -32.16
CA THR A 202 7.73 6.24 -31.28
C THR A 202 8.19 6.32 -29.82
N PHE A 203 8.93 5.33 -29.33
CA PHE A 203 9.50 5.39 -27.97
C PHE A 203 10.36 6.64 -27.73
N SER A 204 11.21 6.96 -28.70
CA SER A 204 12.12 8.11 -28.59
C SER A 204 11.38 9.45 -28.63
N LEU A 205 10.20 9.51 -29.25
CA LEU A 205 9.31 10.67 -29.23
C LEU A 205 8.56 10.79 -27.89
N LEU A 206 8.10 9.68 -27.34
CA LEU A 206 7.32 9.65 -26.09
C LEU A 206 8.17 9.82 -24.82
N SER A 207 9.44 9.40 -24.88
CA SER A 207 10.42 9.57 -23.81
C SER A 207 11.53 10.54 -24.25
N PRO A 208 11.26 11.86 -24.30
CA PRO A 208 12.28 12.86 -24.65
C PRO A 208 13.30 13.09 -23.53
N ASN A 209 13.02 12.60 -22.32
CA ASN A 209 13.87 12.74 -21.15
C ASN A 209 14.98 11.67 -21.09
N THR A 210 16.07 12.01 -20.42
CA THR A 210 17.33 11.26 -20.31
C THR A 210 17.23 9.85 -19.72
N ASP A 211 16.10 9.49 -19.13
CA ASP A 211 15.95 8.25 -18.36
C ASP A 211 15.62 7.01 -19.20
N SER A 212 15.37 7.16 -20.50
CA SER A 212 15.12 6.04 -21.44
C SER A 212 14.00 5.10 -21.01
N LEU A 213 13.01 5.63 -20.28
CA LEU A 213 11.89 4.91 -19.70
C LEU A 213 10.57 5.59 -20.04
N LEU A 214 9.51 4.81 -20.20
CA LEU A 214 8.17 5.26 -20.56
C LEU A 214 7.18 4.91 -19.44
N ASN A 215 6.48 5.91 -18.92
CA ASN A 215 5.45 5.70 -17.90
C ASN A 215 4.06 5.51 -18.53
N PHE A 216 3.09 5.04 -17.72
CA PHE A 216 1.75 4.74 -18.22
C PHE A 216 1.03 5.98 -18.77
N ARG A 217 1.19 7.15 -18.14
CA ARG A 217 0.56 8.40 -18.61
C ARG A 217 1.02 8.77 -20.02
N GLN A 218 2.31 8.64 -20.32
CA GLN A 218 2.87 8.93 -21.65
C GLN A 218 2.32 7.97 -22.71
N LEU A 219 2.21 6.68 -22.37
CA LEU A 219 1.59 5.69 -23.26
C LEU A 219 0.11 6.00 -23.50
N ALA A 220 -0.64 6.30 -22.45
CA ALA A 220 -2.07 6.56 -22.54
C ALA A 220 -2.38 7.78 -23.40
N ARG A 221 -1.60 8.87 -23.26
CA ARG A 221 -1.71 10.05 -24.13
C ARG A 221 -1.43 9.71 -25.58
N TRP A 222 -0.40 8.91 -25.86
CA TRP A 222 -0.10 8.47 -27.22
C TRP A 222 -1.24 7.68 -27.89
N LEU A 223 -2.01 6.91 -27.11
CA LEU A 223 -3.15 6.16 -27.63
C LEU A 223 -4.44 7.00 -27.71
N GLY A 224 -4.51 8.09 -26.95
CA GLY A 224 -5.71 8.90 -26.76
C GLY A 224 -5.73 10.23 -27.49
N ASP A 225 -4.61 10.61 -28.13
CA ASP A 225 -4.49 11.72 -29.06
C ASP A 225 -4.88 11.27 -30.49
#